data_AF-A0A849QP72-F1
#
_entry.id   AF-A0A849QP72-F1
#
_cell.length_a   1.000
_cell.length_b   1.000
_cell.length_c   1.000
_cell.angle_alpha   90.00
_cell.angle_beta   90.00
_cell.angle_gamma   90.00
#
_symmetry.space_group_name_H-M   'P 1'
#
loop_
_entity.id
_entity.type
_entity.pdbx_description
1 polymer ?
#
loop_
_entity_poly.entity_id
_entity_poly.type
_entity_poly.pdbx_seq_one_letter_code
_entity_poly.pdbx_strand_id
1 'polypeptide(L)'
;MRPINLTILCLYLLVFTVVSGCLSPPQRSAVDGNEIEVTVYNDIELTPIDKQGNNAIKGTQYIDRNIYRLQIDGLVENPTELTYDLILEYPSTSRVVDMNCVEGWGFTAKWTGVLVETLFNDVVVKENATTVIFYCADGYSTSHDLNYLLDNDIMLAYRINDVTLPTDRGFPLQLVAEDKYGYKWAKWITGIELTDAEYSGYWESRGYSNKADFGGPAFE
;
A
#
# COMPACT_ATOMS: atom_id res chain seq x y z
N MET A 1 31.94 45.28 69.46
CA MET A 1 31.23 46.13 68.48
C MET A 1 31.14 45.35 67.17
N ARG A 2 29.92 45.08 66.69
CA ARG A 2 29.63 44.40 65.41
C ARG A 2 29.71 45.41 64.25
N PRO A 3 30.02 44.95 63.03
CA PRO A 3 29.00 44.94 61.96
C PRO A 3 29.02 43.60 61.19
N ILE A 4 27.94 42.81 61.17
CA ILE A 4 26.88 42.75 60.13
C ILE A 4 27.42 42.98 58.72
N ASN A 5 27.75 41.90 58.00
CA ASN A 5 27.88 41.88 56.55
C ASN A 5 26.71 41.08 55.96
N LEU A 6 26.07 41.71 54.99
CA LEU A 6 24.80 41.39 54.38
C LEU A 6 24.98 40.29 53.32
N THR A 7 24.39 39.12 53.55
CA THR A 7 24.36 38.01 52.60
C THR A 7 23.39 38.33 51.46
N ILE A 8 23.90 38.52 50.24
CA ILE A 8 23.08 38.61 49.02
C ILE A 8 22.89 37.20 48.48
N LEU A 9 21.69 36.65 48.67
CA LEU A 9 21.23 35.39 48.11
C LEU A 9 20.66 35.66 46.71
N CYS A 10 21.47 35.45 45.65
CA CYS A 10 20.97 35.48 44.27
C CYS A 10 20.20 34.19 43.97
N LEU A 11 18.86 34.29 43.96
CA LEU A 11 17.95 33.25 43.49
C LEU A 11 18.04 33.15 41.96
N TYR A 12 18.65 32.10 41.44
CA TYR A 12 18.57 31.77 40.01
C TYR A 12 17.24 31.05 39.74
N LEU A 13 16.29 31.76 39.14
CA LEU A 13 15.03 31.22 38.63
C LEU A 13 15.31 30.49 37.31
N LEU A 14 15.34 29.16 37.38
CA LEU A 14 15.46 28.28 36.22
C LEU A 14 14.10 28.23 35.51
N VAL A 15 13.98 29.00 34.43
CA VAL A 15 12.79 28.99 33.56
C VAL A 15 12.81 27.70 32.75
N PHE A 16 12.09 26.67 33.20
CA PHE A 16 11.75 25.52 32.37
C PHE A 16 10.68 25.96 31.35
N THR A 17 11.11 26.37 30.17
CA THR A 17 10.20 26.46 29.02
C THR A 17 9.83 25.05 28.61
N VAL A 18 8.66 24.60 29.06
CA VAL A 18 8.01 23.40 28.53
C VAL A 18 7.67 23.72 27.08
N VAL A 19 8.49 23.27 26.14
CA VAL A 19 8.12 23.26 24.72
C VAL A 19 7.01 22.22 24.61
N SER A 20 5.77 22.69 24.77
CA SER A 20 4.58 21.94 24.40
C SER A 20 4.60 21.84 22.88
N GLY A 21 5.37 20.89 22.38
CA GLY A 21 5.23 20.42 21.02
C GLY A 21 3.83 19.84 20.93
N CYS A 22 2.92 20.58 20.32
CA CYS A 22 1.65 20.04 19.86
C CYS A 22 2.00 18.91 18.89
N LEU A 23 1.98 17.67 19.39
CA LEU A 23 1.81 16.49 18.57
C LEU A 23 0.44 16.63 17.93
N SER A 24 0.41 17.14 16.70
CA SER A 24 -0.75 17.03 15.85
C SER A 24 -1.14 15.55 15.79
N PRO A 25 -2.41 15.18 16.03
CA PRO A 25 -2.85 13.83 15.77
C PRO A 25 -2.58 13.49 14.28
N PRO A 26 -2.35 12.21 13.94
CA PRO A 26 -2.09 11.82 12.56
C PRO A 26 -3.22 12.37 11.69
N GLN A 27 -2.81 13.20 10.72
CA GLN A 27 -3.72 13.89 9.83
C GLN A 27 -4.45 12.80 9.04
N ARG A 28 -5.74 12.63 9.34
CA ARG A 28 -6.65 11.77 8.57
C ARG A 28 -6.55 12.30 7.14
N SER A 29 -5.86 11.59 6.25
CA SER A 29 -5.85 11.95 4.83
C SER A 29 -7.29 11.81 4.38
N ALA A 30 -7.96 12.96 4.34
CA ALA A 30 -9.25 13.09 3.72
C ALA A 30 -9.09 12.59 2.28
N VAL A 31 -10.07 11.82 1.82
CA VAL A 31 -10.51 11.87 0.43
C VAL A 31 -10.30 13.32 -0.04
N ASP A 32 -9.51 13.54 -1.09
CA ASP A 32 -9.32 14.89 -1.62
C ASP A 32 -10.70 15.52 -1.73
N GLY A 33 -10.93 16.67 -1.09
CA GLY A 33 -12.25 17.11 -0.62
C GLY A 33 -13.31 17.36 -1.72
N ASN A 34 -12.95 17.08 -2.97
CA ASN A 34 -13.75 17.21 -4.17
C ASN A 34 -14.14 15.86 -4.80
N GLU A 35 -13.61 14.73 -4.32
CA GLU A 35 -13.96 13.41 -4.85
C GLU A 35 -15.20 12.85 -4.16
N ILE A 36 -16.03 12.15 -4.94
CA ILE A 36 -17.27 11.55 -4.46
C ILE A 36 -17.11 10.04 -4.57
N GLU A 37 -17.26 9.36 -3.44
CA GLU A 37 -17.30 7.89 -3.42
C GLU A 37 -18.54 7.37 -4.15
N VAL A 38 -18.32 6.50 -5.13
CA VAL A 38 -19.38 5.76 -5.81
C VAL A 38 -19.69 4.49 -5.04
N THR A 39 -20.96 4.30 -4.69
CA THR A 39 -21.45 3.09 -4.01
C THR A 39 -22.28 2.16 -4.90
N VAL A 40 -22.53 2.56 -6.16
CA VAL A 40 -23.19 1.72 -7.18
C VAL A 40 -22.55 1.98 -8.53
N TYR A 41 -22.15 0.92 -9.24
CA TYR A 41 -21.57 1.02 -10.58
C TYR A 41 -22.13 -0.09 -11.49
N ASN A 42 -22.71 0.29 -12.63
CA ASN A 42 -23.35 -0.65 -13.57
C ASN A 42 -24.31 -1.63 -12.86
N ASP A 43 -25.20 -1.11 -12.01
CA ASP A 43 -26.17 -1.87 -11.20
C ASP A 43 -25.56 -2.83 -10.15
N ILE A 44 -24.25 -2.78 -9.93
CA ILE A 44 -23.56 -3.51 -8.87
C ILE A 44 -23.40 -2.60 -7.65
N GLU A 45 -23.90 -3.05 -6.50
CA GLU A 45 -23.64 -2.40 -5.22
C GLU A 45 -22.17 -2.56 -4.82
N LEU A 46 -21.49 -1.45 -4.57
CA LEU A 46 -20.11 -1.43 -4.07
C LEU A 46 -20.14 -1.28 -2.56
N THR A 47 -19.24 -1.97 -1.87
CA THR A 47 -19.09 -1.85 -0.42
C THR A 47 -18.51 -0.46 -0.10
N PRO A 48 -19.21 0.38 0.71
CA PRO A 48 -18.68 1.67 1.10
C PRO A 48 -17.32 1.54 1.79
N ILE A 49 -16.39 2.44 1.52
CA ILE A 49 -15.00 2.41 2.02
C ILE A 49 -14.95 2.28 3.54
N ASP A 50 -15.86 2.96 4.25
CA ASP A 50 -15.96 2.92 5.72
C ASP A 50 -16.49 1.59 6.28
N LYS A 51 -17.00 0.70 5.42
CA LYS A 51 -17.46 -0.65 5.74
C LYS A 51 -16.52 -1.76 5.28
N GLN A 52 -15.52 -1.45 4.48
CA GLN A 52 -14.57 -2.45 3.98
C GLN A 52 -13.63 -2.95 5.10
N GLY A 53 -13.41 -4.26 5.17
CA GLY A 53 -12.43 -4.86 6.09
C GLY A 53 -11.00 -4.40 5.81
N ASN A 54 -10.13 -4.39 6.82
CA ASN A 54 -8.74 -3.93 6.69
C ASN A 54 -7.78 -5.01 7.22
N ASN A 55 -6.87 -5.47 6.36
CA ASN A 55 -5.90 -6.54 6.61
C ASN A 55 -4.47 -6.04 6.90
N ALA A 56 -4.29 -4.79 7.36
CA ALA A 56 -2.97 -4.23 7.64
C ALA A 56 -2.23 -4.96 8.78
N ILE A 57 -0.93 -5.24 8.61
CA ILE A 57 -0.13 -5.91 9.65
C ILE A 57 0.40 -4.96 10.72
N LYS A 58 0.56 -3.66 10.41
CA LYS A 58 1.11 -2.63 11.32
C LYS A 58 0.33 -1.32 11.30
N GLY A 59 -0.99 -1.39 11.12
CA GLY A 59 -1.86 -0.22 11.03
C GLY A 59 -1.65 0.60 9.75
N THR A 60 -2.31 1.75 9.66
CA THR A 60 -2.29 2.61 8.46
C THR A 60 -0.93 3.25 8.23
N GLN A 61 -0.42 3.15 7.00
CA GLN A 61 0.77 3.87 6.56
C GLN A 61 0.40 5.22 5.94
N TYR A 62 1.25 6.22 6.16
CA TYR A 62 1.08 7.58 5.65
C TYR A 62 2.25 7.89 4.73
N ILE A 63 2.04 7.76 3.43
CA ILE A 63 3.05 7.98 2.40
C ILE A 63 2.79 9.36 1.78
N ASP A 64 3.82 10.21 1.75
CA ASP A 64 3.75 11.50 1.07
C ASP A 64 3.93 11.31 -0.44
N ARG A 65 2.90 11.73 -1.20
CA ARG A 65 2.84 11.67 -2.66
C ARG A 65 4.08 12.27 -3.33
N ASN A 66 4.60 13.38 -2.82
CA ASN A 66 5.64 14.17 -3.50
C ASN A 66 7.01 13.46 -3.48
N ILE A 67 7.26 12.69 -2.41
CA ILE A 67 8.51 11.95 -2.22
C ILE A 67 8.38 10.47 -2.57
N TYR A 68 7.15 9.98 -2.78
CA TYR A 68 6.92 8.58 -3.14
C TYR A 68 7.64 8.19 -4.42
N ARG A 69 8.29 7.03 -4.37
CA ARG A 69 8.88 6.35 -5.53
C ARG A 69 8.49 4.89 -5.49
N LEU A 70 8.04 4.37 -6.63
CA LEU A 70 7.89 2.94 -6.87
C LEU A 70 9.17 2.44 -7.55
N GLN A 71 9.92 1.58 -6.88
CA GLN A 71 11.09 0.92 -7.46
C GLN A 71 10.64 -0.32 -8.25
N ILE A 72 11.18 -0.52 -9.46
CA ILE A 72 11.00 -1.74 -10.24
C ILE A 72 12.36 -2.26 -10.69
N ASP A 73 12.74 -3.46 -10.25
CA ASP A 73 14.08 -4.02 -10.46
C ASP A 73 14.11 -5.56 -10.55
N GLY A 74 15.29 -6.15 -10.35
CA GLY A 74 15.55 -7.58 -10.47
C GLY A 74 15.86 -8.00 -11.91
N LEU A 75 15.15 -9.00 -12.40
CA LEU A 75 15.29 -9.57 -13.74
C LEU A 75 14.62 -8.70 -14.83
N VAL A 76 15.10 -7.47 -14.97
CA VAL A 76 14.68 -6.49 -15.99
C VAL A 76 15.90 -5.87 -16.67
N GLU A 77 15.76 -5.39 -17.90
CA GLU A 77 16.86 -4.71 -18.61
C GLU A 77 17.03 -3.25 -18.17
N ASN A 78 15.92 -2.56 -17.86
CA ASN A 78 15.92 -1.16 -17.46
C ASN A 78 15.27 -0.98 -16.07
N PRO A 79 15.98 -1.26 -14.96
CA PRO A 79 15.47 -0.93 -13.64
C PRO A 79 15.11 0.55 -13.53
N THR A 80 14.00 0.87 -12.85
CA THR A 80 13.48 2.24 -12.81
C THR A 80 12.88 2.60 -11.45
N GLU A 81 12.69 3.90 -11.25
CA GLU A 81 11.92 4.47 -10.14
C GLU A 81 10.86 5.41 -10.71
N LEU A 82 9.58 5.12 -10.44
CA LEU A 82 8.46 5.92 -10.91
C LEU A 82 7.92 6.81 -9.78
N THR A 83 7.68 8.08 -10.07
CA THR A 83 6.92 8.96 -9.16
C THR A 83 5.43 8.60 -9.22
N TYR A 84 4.67 9.01 -8.21
CA TYR A 84 3.22 8.83 -8.24
C TYR A 84 2.59 9.51 -9.48
N ASP A 85 3.02 10.73 -9.81
CA ASP A 85 2.47 11.48 -10.94
C ASP A 85 2.76 10.78 -12.28
N LEU A 86 3.96 10.21 -12.47
CA LEU A 86 4.27 9.42 -13.67
C LEU A 86 3.39 8.17 -13.78
N ILE A 87 3.08 7.51 -12.66
CA ILE A 87 2.19 6.35 -12.65
C ILE A 87 0.77 6.73 -13.12
N LEU A 88 0.31 7.94 -12.79
CA LEU A 88 -1.00 8.43 -13.24
C LEU A 88 -1.05 8.78 -14.74
N GLU A 89 0.10 8.94 -15.40
CA GLU A 89 0.17 9.23 -16.84
C GLU A 89 0.00 7.97 -17.71
N TYR A 90 0.15 6.78 -17.14
CA TYR A 90 -0.07 5.53 -17.86
C TYR A 90 -1.55 5.30 -18.21
N PRO A 91 -1.83 4.53 -19.28
CA PRO A 91 -3.20 4.07 -19.57
C PRO A 91 -3.84 3.40 -18.36
N SER A 92 -4.97 3.94 -17.93
CA SER A 92 -5.73 3.42 -16.79
C SER A 92 -6.77 2.41 -17.22
N THR A 93 -6.98 1.37 -16.43
CA THR A 93 -8.14 0.47 -16.52
C THR A 93 -9.00 0.56 -15.26
N SER A 94 -10.28 0.28 -15.39
CA SER A 94 -11.22 0.23 -14.27
C SER A 94 -12.08 -1.03 -14.33
N ARG A 95 -12.21 -1.75 -13.21
CA ARG A 95 -13.17 -2.87 -13.10
C ARG A 95 -13.65 -3.06 -11.66
N VAL A 96 -14.81 -3.69 -11.52
CA VAL A 96 -15.37 -4.08 -10.23
C VAL A 96 -14.80 -5.44 -9.87
N VAL A 97 -14.21 -5.57 -8.67
CA VAL A 97 -13.58 -6.80 -8.20
C VAL A 97 -13.96 -7.04 -6.75
N ASP A 98 -14.18 -8.31 -6.41
CA ASP A 98 -14.33 -8.78 -5.04
C ASP A 98 -12.97 -9.09 -4.42
N MET A 99 -12.70 -8.49 -3.26
CA MET A 99 -11.59 -8.90 -2.40
C MET A 99 -12.10 -9.84 -1.32
N ASN A 100 -11.58 -11.06 -1.28
CA ASN A 100 -12.01 -12.11 -0.37
C ASN A 100 -10.91 -12.42 0.65
N CYS A 101 -11.17 -12.19 1.94
CA CYS A 101 -10.25 -12.52 3.00
C CYS A 101 -10.37 -13.99 3.42
N VAL A 102 -9.23 -14.59 3.76
CA VAL A 102 -9.11 -15.92 4.36
C VAL A 102 -9.90 -16.06 5.68
N GLU A 103 -10.16 -14.95 6.37
CA GLU A 103 -10.93 -14.90 7.61
C GLU A 103 -12.46 -14.92 7.39
N GLY A 104 -12.91 -15.09 6.15
CA GLY A 104 -14.33 -15.25 5.81
C GLY A 104 -15.12 -13.95 5.62
N TRP A 105 -14.44 -12.81 5.59
CA TRP A 105 -15.02 -11.52 5.19
C TRP A 105 -14.53 -11.12 3.79
N GLY A 106 -15.24 -10.24 3.11
CA GLY A 106 -14.85 -9.71 1.80
C GLY A 106 -15.57 -8.41 1.50
N PHE A 107 -15.21 -7.78 0.38
CA PHE A 107 -15.91 -6.60 -0.11
C PHE A 107 -15.79 -6.46 -1.62
N THR A 108 -16.79 -5.84 -2.22
CA THR A 108 -16.85 -5.52 -3.64
C THR A 108 -16.50 -4.05 -3.84
N ALA A 109 -15.55 -3.73 -4.72
CA ALA A 109 -15.18 -2.36 -4.99
C ALA A 109 -14.84 -2.15 -6.48
N LYS A 110 -15.01 -0.92 -6.95
CA LYS A 110 -14.49 -0.51 -8.27
C LYS A 110 -13.05 -0.06 -8.09
N TRP A 111 -12.13 -0.70 -8.79
CA TRP A 111 -10.71 -0.32 -8.78
C TRP A 111 -10.36 0.44 -10.04
N THR A 112 -9.42 1.38 -9.96
CA THR A 112 -8.79 2.00 -11.14
C THR A 112 -7.30 2.09 -10.93
N GLY A 113 -6.55 1.66 -11.95
CA GLY A 113 -5.12 1.50 -11.87
C GLY A 113 -4.45 1.33 -13.23
N VAL A 114 -3.14 1.13 -13.19
CA VAL A 114 -2.34 0.74 -14.35
C VAL A 114 -2.19 -0.78 -14.35
N LEU A 115 -2.22 -1.41 -15.53
CA LEU A 115 -1.91 -2.83 -15.64
C LEU A 115 -0.43 -3.07 -15.33
N VAL A 116 -0.12 -4.12 -14.58
CA VAL A 116 1.27 -4.48 -14.25
C VAL A 116 2.07 -4.73 -15.53
N GLU A 117 1.47 -5.39 -16.53
CA GLU A 117 2.06 -5.58 -17.87
C GLU A 117 2.51 -4.26 -18.51
N THR A 118 1.72 -3.19 -18.36
CA THR A 118 2.04 -1.89 -18.96
C THR A 118 3.33 -1.32 -18.36
N LEU A 119 3.55 -1.46 -17.04
CA LEU A 119 4.78 -1.05 -16.38
C LEU A 119 5.97 -1.93 -16.82
N PHE A 120 5.72 -3.22 -17.06
CA PHE A 120 6.73 -4.20 -17.46
C PHE A 120 7.25 -4.01 -18.89
N ASN A 121 6.45 -3.43 -19.76
CA ASN A 121 6.88 -3.05 -21.12
C ASN A 121 8.02 -2.01 -21.11
N ASP A 122 8.04 -1.10 -20.13
CA ASP A 122 9.06 -0.05 -20.04
C ASP A 122 10.39 -0.57 -19.49
N VAL A 123 10.32 -1.46 -18.50
CA VAL A 123 11.52 -2.02 -17.86
C VAL A 123 12.12 -3.21 -18.63
N VAL A 124 11.34 -3.81 -19.53
CA VAL A 124 11.69 -5.00 -20.35
C VAL A 124 12.10 -6.18 -19.47
N VAL A 125 11.15 -7.06 -19.19
CA VAL A 125 11.34 -8.27 -18.36
C VAL A 125 12.25 -9.28 -19.05
N LYS A 126 13.22 -9.85 -18.32
CA LYS A 126 14.10 -10.91 -18.83
C LYS A 126 13.35 -12.23 -18.92
N GLU A 127 13.68 -13.03 -19.94
CA GLU A 127 12.97 -14.28 -20.27
C GLU A 127 12.95 -15.32 -19.15
N ASN A 128 13.92 -15.30 -18.22
CA ASN A 128 13.98 -16.24 -17.11
C ASN A 128 13.18 -15.80 -15.88
N ALA A 129 12.59 -14.60 -15.86
CA ALA A 129 11.76 -14.15 -14.75
C ALA A 129 10.48 -14.99 -14.65
N THR A 130 10.16 -15.48 -13.45
CA THR A 130 8.99 -16.32 -13.19
C THR A 130 8.14 -15.81 -12.04
N THR A 131 8.74 -15.06 -11.10
CA THR A 131 8.10 -14.58 -9.88
C THR A 131 8.23 -13.07 -9.79
N VAL A 132 7.17 -12.41 -9.34
CA VAL A 132 7.13 -10.97 -9.07
C VAL A 132 6.87 -10.77 -7.59
N ILE A 133 7.80 -10.11 -6.90
CA ILE A 133 7.72 -9.80 -5.46
C ILE A 133 7.25 -8.36 -5.30
N PHE A 134 6.26 -8.15 -4.44
CA PHE A 134 5.78 -6.83 -4.04
C PHE A 134 6.25 -6.53 -2.62
N TYR A 135 6.95 -5.41 -2.45
CA TYR A 135 7.40 -4.89 -1.17
C TYR A 135 6.56 -3.70 -0.73
N CYS A 136 6.17 -3.67 0.55
CA CYS A 136 5.29 -2.65 1.11
C CYS A 136 5.96 -1.84 2.21
N ALA A 137 5.49 -0.60 2.41
CA ALA A 137 6.08 0.34 3.37
C ALA A 137 6.05 -0.12 4.83
N ASP A 138 5.10 -0.98 5.22
CA ASP A 138 5.02 -1.55 6.56
C ASP A 138 5.92 -2.78 6.78
N GLY A 139 6.73 -3.14 5.77
CA GLY A 139 7.54 -4.35 5.75
C GLY A 139 6.74 -5.61 5.42
N TYR A 140 5.49 -5.48 4.95
CA TYR A 140 4.79 -6.56 4.30
C TYR A 140 5.42 -6.88 2.94
N SER A 141 5.41 -8.16 2.57
CA SER A 141 5.72 -8.59 1.22
C SER A 141 4.90 -9.81 0.85
N THR A 142 4.69 -9.98 -0.45
CA THR A 142 4.04 -11.15 -1.06
C THR A 142 4.58 -11.27 -2.49
N SER A 143 4.42 -12.44 -3.10
CA SER A 143 4.83 -12.71 -4.48
C SER A 143 3.67 -13.24 -5.31
N HIS A 144 3.76 -13.10 -6.62
CA HIS A 144 2.86 -13.73 -7.57
C HIS A 144 3.65 -14.32 -8.72
N ASP A 145 3.10 -15.37 -9.34
CA ASP A 145 3.63 -15.87 -10.60
C ASP A 145 3.51 -14.76 -11.65
N LEU A 146 4.57 -14.53 -12.43
CA LEU A 146 4.59 -13.51 -13.48
C LEU A 146 3.44 -13.72 -14.48
N ASN A 147 3.25 -14.96 -14.93
CA ASN A 147 2.19 -15.29 -15.87
C ASN A 147 0.80 -15.02 -15.30
N TYR A 148 0.58 -15.25 -14.00
CA TYR A 148 -0.70 -14.90 -13.38
C TYR A 148 -0.98 -13.39 -13.50
N LEU A 149 0.03 -12.54 -13.29
CA LEU A 149 -0.13 -11.09 -13.39
C LEU A 149 -0.43 -10.64 -14.83
N LEU A 150 0.26 -11.23 -15.81
CA LEU A 150 0.12 -10.90 -17.22
C LEU A 150 -1.17 -11.46 -17.82
N ASP A 151 -1.44 -12.75 -17.64
CA ASP A 151 -2.57 -13.45 -18.26
C ASP A 151 -3.93 -12.99 -17.71
N ASN A 152 -3.97 -12.39 -16.52
CA ASN A 152 -5.21 -11.94 -15.86
C ASN A 152 -5.34 -10.41 -15.80
N ASP A 153 -4.53 -9.67 -16.58
CA ASP A 153 -4.55 -8.20 -16.61
C ASP A 153 -4.52 -7.60 -15.18
N ILE A 154 -3.64 -8.09 -14.31
CA ILE A 154 -3.62 -7.63 -12.92
C ILE A 154 -3.19 -6.17 -12.88
N MET A 155 -3.89 -5.37 -12.08
CA MET A 155 -3.62 -3.93 -11.96
C MET A 155 -2.99 -3.56 -10.63
N LEU A 156 -2.19 -2.50 -10.70
CA LEU A 156 -1.74 -1.72 -9.57
C LEU A 156 -2.68 -0.50 -9.45
N ALA A 157 -3.63 -0.58 -8.51
CA ALA A 157 -4.66 0.43 -8.33
C ALA A 157 -4.15 1.64 -7.53
N TYR A 158 -4.58 2.83 -7.96
CA TYR A 158 -4.40 4.10 -7.26
C TYR A 158 -5.74 4.81 -6.95
N ARG A 159 -6.88 4.22 -7.36
CA ARG A 159 -8.24 4.63 -6.95
C ARG A 159 -9.09 3.43 -6.55
N ILE A 160 -10.06 3.69 -5.67
CA ILE A 160 -11.12 2.76 -5.25
C ILE A 160 -12.45 3.53 -5.20
N ASN A 161 -13.54 2.94 -5.68
CA ASN A 161 -14.88 3.54 -5.68
C ASN A 161 -14.89 5.00 -6.22
N ASP A 162 -14.13 5.24 -7.29
CA ASP A 162 -13.95 6.54 -7.94
C ASP A 162 -13.37 7.65 -7.05
N VAL A 163 -12.68 7.31 -5.96
CA VAL A 163 -11.81 8.23 -5.20
C VAL A 163 -10.37 7.74 -5.22
N THR A 164 -9.39 8.64 -5.13
CA THR A 164 -8.00 8.27 -4.84
C THR A 164 -7.98 7.36 -3.62
N LEU A 165 -7.14 6.33 -3.64
CA LEU A 165 -7.02 5.41 -2.50
C LEU A 165 -6.89 6.20 -1.19
N PRO A 166 -7.77 5.96 -0.21
CA PRO A 166 -7.54 6.42 1.15
C PRO A 166 -6.26 5.80 1.73
N THR A 167 -5.65 6.44 2.72
CA THR A 167 -4.41 5.94 3.33
C THR A 167 -4.58 4.57 3.97
N ASP A 168 -5.70 4.32 4.63
CA ASP A 168 -6.02 3.01 5.23
C ASP A 168 -6.33 1.92 4.18
N ARG A 169 -6.56 2.32 2.92
CA ARG A 169 -6.86 1.45 1.77
C ARG A 169 -5.67 1.25 0.83
N GLY A 170 -4.47 1.66 1.23
CA GLY A 170 -3.26 1.35 0.47
C GLY A 170 -2.65 2.50 -0.32
N PHE A 171 -3.08 3.75 -0.12
CA PHE A 171 -2.42 4.89 -0.78
C PHE A 171 -0.89 4.84 -0.62
N PRO A 172 -0.10 4.92 -1.70
CA PRO A 172 -0.52 5.33 -3.04
C PRO A 172 -0.97 4.20 -3.96
N LEU A 173 -0.53 2.96 -3.72
CA LEU A 173 -0.74 1.83 -4.62
C LEU A 173 -1.11 0.55 -3.87
N GLN A 174 -2.12 -0.15 -4.41
CA GLN A 174 -2.54 -1.47 -3.95
C GLN A 174 -2.70 -2.42 -5.15
N LEU A 175 -2.18 -3.62 -5.03
CA LEU A 175 -2.37 -4.70 -6.00
C LEU A 175 -3.80 -5.22 -5.92
N VAL A 176 -4.46 -5.31 -7.07
CA VAL A 176 -5.79 -5.93 -7.22
C VAL A 176 -5.59 -7.37 -7.67
N ALA A 177 -5.18 -8.23 -6.75
CA ALA A 177 -4.90 -9.65 -7.01
C ALA A 177 -6.22 -10.45 -7.08
N GLU A 178 -7.05 -10.12 -8.07
CA GLU A 178 -8.31 -10.81 -8.39
C GLU A 178 -8.14 -12.33 -8.34
N ASP A 179 -9.16 -13.05 -7.87
CA ASP A 179 -9.14 -14.51 -7.61
C ASP A 179 -8.21 -15.02 -6.50
N LYS A 180 -7.41 -14.16 -5.85
CA LYS A 180 -6.56 -14.53 -4.71
C LYS A 180 -7.16 -14.11 -3.38
N TYR A 181 -6.80 -14.83 -2.32
CA TYR A 181 -7.08 -14.39 -0.96
C TYR A 181 -6.46 -13.02 -0.67
N GLY A 182 -7.15 -12.23 0.14
CA GLY A 182 -6.83 -10.83 0.44
C GLY A 182 -5.44 -10.60 1.02
N TYR A 183 -4.76 -11.62 1.57
CA TYR A 183 -3.37 -11.46 1.99
C TYR A 183 -2.42 -11.25 0.80
N LYS A 184 -2.75 -11.75 -0.40
CA LYS A 184 -1.95 -11.51 -1.60
C LYS A 184 -2.18 -10.13 -2.25
N TRP A 185 -3.11 -9.34 -1.73
CA TRP A 185 -3.42 -7.99 -2.19
C TRP A 185 -2.51 -6.98 -1.48
N ALA A 186 -1.25 -6.94 -1.93
CA ALA A 186 -0.23 -6.04 -1.39
C ALA A 186 -0.70 -4.58 -1.44
N LYS A 187 -0.50 -3.85 -0.34
CA LYS A 187 -0.91 -2.44 -0.24
C LYS A 187 0.19 -1.59 0.39
N TRP A 188 0.23 -0.31 0.04
CA TRP A 188 1.37 0.56 0.34
C TRP A 188 2.64 0.10 -0.37
N ILE A 189 2.49 -0.33 -1.62
CA ILE A 189 3.60 -0.90 -2.41
C ILE A 189 4.65 0.18 -2.65
N THR A 190 5.91 -0.16 -2.39
CA THR A 190 7.08 0.70 -2.59
C THR A 190 8.08 0.09 -3.57
N GLY A 191 8.03 -1.23 -3.79
CA GLY A 191 8.95 -1.93 -4.68
C GLY A 191 8.32 -3.13 -5.36
N ILE A 192 8.78 -3.41 -6.57
CA ILE A 192 8.46 -4.58 -7.37
C ILE A 192 9.79 -5.19 -7.85
N GLU A 193 10.04 -6.45 -7.52
CA GLU A 193 11.25 -7.16 -7.94
C GLU A 193 10.86 -8.38 -8.76
N LEU A 194 11.47 -8.53 -9.94
CA LEU A 194 11.31 -9.73 -10.77
C LEU A 194 12.44 -10.71 -10.50
N THR A 195 12.11 -11.98 -10.29
CA THR A 195 13.08 -13.03 -9.97
C THR A 195 12.71 -14.37 -10.61
N ASP A 196 13.65 -15.31 -10.62
CA ASP A 196 13.44 -16.70 -11.06
C ASP A 196 13.33 -17.68 -9.88
N ALA A 197 13.49 -17.18 -8.66
CA ALA A 197 13.36 -17.93 -7.43
C ALA A 197 11.91 -17.98 -6.93
N GLU A 198 11.57 -19.06 -6.23
CA GLU A 198 10.38 -19.06 -5.38
C GLU A 198 10.57 -18.07 -4.22
N TYR A 199 9.51 -17.34 -3.90
CA TYR A 199 9.48 -16.40 -2.78
C TYR A 199 8.25 -16.63 -1.93
N SER A 200 8.45 -16.68 -0.61
CA SER A 200 7.38 -16.70 0.38
C SER A 200 7.42 -15.42 1.19
N GLY A 201 6.39 -14.60 1.04
CA GLY A 201 6.25 -13.33 1.74
C GLY A 201 5.87 -13.47 3.21
N TYR A 202 5.25 -12.43 3.75
CA TYR A 202 4.95 -12.36 5.17
C TYR A 202 4.01 -13.47 5.65
N TRP A 203 2.89 -13.70 4.97
CA TRP A 203 1.93 -14.73 5.43
C TRP A 203 2.35 -16.12 4.97
N GLU A 204 2.93 -16.21 3.78
CA GLU A 204 3.35 -17.45 3.14
C GLU A 204 4.49 -18.10 3.95
N SER A 205 5.45 -17.32 4.45
CA SER A 205 6.48 -17.79 5.39
C SER A 205 5.94 -18.26 6.75
N ARG A 206 4.66 -18.03 7.03
CA ARG A 206 3.95 -18.44 8.25
C ARG A 206 2.96 -19.58 8.00
N GLY A 207 3.07 -20.27 6.87
CA GLY A 207 2.27 -21.45 6.54
C GLY A 207 0.98 -21.15 5.78
N TYR A 208 0.76 -19.91 5.35
CA TYR A 208 -0.32 -19.62 4.41
C TYR A 208 0.06 -20.09 3.01
N SER A 209 -0.94 -20.45 2.21
CA SER A 209 -0.66 -20.94 0.86
C SER A 209 0.06 -19.90 0.01
N ASN A 210 1.06 -20.32 -0.76
CA ASN A 210 1.75 -19.39 -1.66
C ASN A 210 0.89 -19.05 -2.89
N LYS A 211 0.14 -20.05 -3.41
CA LYS A 211 -0.79 -19.88 -4.54
C LYS A 211 -2.01 -19.06 -4.18
N ALA A 212 -2.55 -19.33 -2.98
CA ALA A 212 -3.61 -18.54 -2.36
C ALA A 212 -4.87 -18.32 -3.23
N ASP A 213 -5.21 -19.27 -4.09
CA ASP A 213 -6.42 -19.22 -4.91
C ASP A 213 -7.67 -19.16 -4.00
N PHE A 214 -8.58 -18.23 -4.27
CA PHE A 214 -9.83 -18.14 -3.55
C PHE A 214 -10.68 -19.40 -3.78
N GLY A 215 -11.14 -20.03 -2.69
CA GLY A 215 -11.78 -21.35 -2.73
C GLY A 215 -10.80 -22.52 -2.76
N GLY A 216 -9.50 -22.26 -2.91
CA GLY A 216 -8.42 -23.22 -2.73
C GLY A 216 -7.96 -23.31 -1.26
N PRO A 217 -6.92 -24.14 -0.98
CA PRO A 217 -6.35 -24.27 0.36
C PRO A 217 -5.78 -22.93 0.83
N ALA A 218 -6.20 -22.51 2.03
CA ALA A 218 -5.72 -21.28 2.65
C ALA A 218 -4.29 -21.40 3.22
N PHE A 219 -3.84 -22.63 3.47
CA PHE A 219 -2.60 -22.98 4.17
C PHE A 219 -1.87 -24.10 3.42
N GLU A 220 -0.53 -24.15 3.54
CA GLU A 220 0.31 -25.26 3.05
C GLU A 220 0.31 -26.47 3.99
#